data_AF-A0A6H1ZWN1-F1
#
_entry.id   AF-A0A6H1ZWN1-F1
#
_cell.length_a   1.000
_cell.length_b   1.000
_cell.length_c   1.000
_cell.angle_alpha   90.00
_cell.angle_beta   90.00
_cell.angle_gamma   90.00
#
_symmetry.space_group_name_H-M   'P 1'
#
loop_
_entity.id
_entity.type
_entity.pdbx_description
1 polymer ?
#
loop_
_entity_poly.entity_id
_entity_poly.type
_entity_poly.pdbx_seq_one_letter_code
_entity_poly.pdbx_strand_id
1 'polypeptide(L)'
;MTPIVFVVGVPRSGTGWAQKILLAHHETVPFDAQDEETGLFLQYPRDEALRLIEERLVPGKVMVEKTPRHLGYLDYILEGTEGSVILMHRDLYSTVKSYRMRWPRTPPENVSGLWHYSHQIQQELCHHPRVLSMDYNALVRDFNGSHLQMLTFCGLPYVPPIPEILPK
;
A
#
# COMPACT_ATOMS: atom_id res chain seq x y z
N MET A 1 11.83 3.67 13.49
CA MET A 1 11.80 3.77 12.01
C MET A 1 11.31 2.44 11.48
N THR A 2 10.36 2.43 10.55
CA THR A 2 9.76 1.19 10.05
C THR A 2 10.70 0.50 9.06
N PRO A 3 11.01 -0.81 9.20
CA PRO A 3 11.93 -1.48 8.27
C PRO A 3 11.29 -1.75 6.91
N ILE A 4 9.96 -1.87 6.86
CA ILE A 4 9.19 -2.18 5.65
C ILE A 4 7.80 -1.54 5.71
N VAL A 5 7.34 -1.04 4.57
CA VAL A 5 6.01 -0.48 4.37
C VAL A 5 5.27 -1.32 3.34
N PHE A 6 4.10 -1.82 3.72
CA PHE A 6 3.19 -2.55 2.85
C PHE A 6 2.11 -1.60 2.34
N VAL A 7 2.04 -1.42 1.02
CA VAL A 7 1.00 -0.63 0.36
C VAL A 7 -0.08 -1.59 -0.15
N VAL A 8 -1.23 -1.53 0.49
CA VAL A 8 -2.33 -2.50 0.29
C VAL A 8 -3.64 -1.80 -0.04
N GLY A 9 -4.63 -2.55 -0.51
CA GLY A 9 -5.97 -2.03 -0.77
C GLY A 9 -6.65 -2.74 -1.93
N VAL A 10 -7.79 -2.23 -2.36
CA VAL A 10 -8.46 -2.74 -3.57
C VAL A 10 -7.64 -2.34 -4.80
N PRO A 11 -7.35 -3.24 -5.76
CA PRO A 11 -6.74 -2.82 -7.02
C PRO A 11 -7.51 -1.64 -7.61
N ARG A 12 -6.77 -0.65 -8.14
CA ARG A 12 -7.30 0.64 -8.65
C ARG A 12 -7.70 1.68 -7.58
N SER A 13 -7.37 1.47 -6.31
CA SER A 13 -7.49 2.48 -5.25
C SER A 13 -6.29 3.43 -5.12
N GLY A 14 -5.32 3.38 -6.04
CA GLY A 14 -4.15 4.27 -6.01
C GLY A 14 -2.91 3.70 -5.33
N THR A 15 -2.91 2.41 -4.96
CA THR A 15 -1.74 1.71 -4.39
C THR A 15 -0.45 1.90 -5.21
N GLY A 16 -0.52 1.81 -6.54
CA GLY A 16 0.64 2.04 -7.40
C GLY A 16 1.17 3.49 -7.37
N TRP A 17 0.31 4.48 -7.12
CA TRP A 17 0.76 5.87 -6.96
C TRP A 17 1.36 6.09 -5.57
N ALA A 18 0.74 5.55 -4.52
CA ALA A 18 1.29 5.57 -3.17
C ALA A 18 2.69 4.93 -3.11
N GLN A 19 2.90 3.79 -3.77
CA GLN A 19 4.22 3.17 -3.91
C GLN A 19 5.22 4.12 -4.59
N LYS A 20 4.83 4.77 -5.70
CA LYS A 20 5.70 5.72 -6.40
C LYS A 20 6.08 6.93 -5.55
N ILE A 21 5.14 7.46 -4.77
CA ILE A 21 5.39 8.56 -3.84
C ILE A 21 6.45 8.15 -2.81
N LEU A 22 6.29 6.98 -2.18
CA LEU A 22 7.28 6.45 -1.24
C LEU A 22 8.63 6.26 -1.90
N LEU A 23 8.67 5.55 -3.04
CA LEU A 23 9.91 5.24 -3.77
C LEU A 23 10.65 6.46 -4.32
N ALA A 24 10.03 7.63 -4.40
CA ALA A 24 10.73 8.88 -4.70
C ALA A 24 11.58 9.37 -3.53
N HIS A 25 11.36 8.88 -2.31
CA HIS A 25 12.17 9.22 -1.14
C HIS A 25 13.48 8.42 -1.11
N HIS A 26 14.61 9.12 -1.00
CA HIS A 26 15.97 8.55 -1.09
C HIS A 26 16.33 7.48 -0.04
N GLU A 27 15.63 7.43 1.08
CA GLU A 27 15.78 6.39 2.12
C GLU A 27 14.93 5.14 1.87
N THR A 28 14.09 5.15 0.83
CA THR A 28 13.24 4.01 0.48
C THR A 28 13.83 3.22 -0.69
N VAL A 29 13.50 1.93 -0.73
CA VAL A 29 13.84 1.03 -1.84
C VAL A 29 12.66 0.09 -2.09
N PRO A 30 12.46 -0.41 -3.31
CA PRO A 30 11.43 -1.43 -3.54
C PRO A 30 11.82 -2.72 -2.81
N PHE A 31 10.81 -3.46 -2.32
CA PHE A 31 11.06 -4.76 -1.68
C PHE A 31 11.66 -5.78 -2.67
N ASP A 32 11.23 -5.73 -3.93
CA ASP A 32 11.83 -6.47 -5.03
C ASP A 32 12.16 -5.51 -6.18
N ALA A 33 13.40 -5.54 -6.66
CA ALA A 33 13.86 -4.62 -7.70
C ALA A 33 13.31 -4.97 -9.09
N GLN A 34 12.85 -6.21 -9.29
CA GLN A 34 12.36 -6.69 -10.59
C GLN A 34 10.84 -6.65 -10.70
N ASP A 35 10.13 -6.74 -9.59
CA ASP A 35 8.66 -6.84 -9.56
C ASP A 35 8.01 -5.67 -8.83
N GLU A 36 7.07 -5.00 -9.52
CA GLU A 36 6.22 -3.98 -8.91
C GLU A 36 5.23 -4.57 -7.87
N GLU A 37 4.94 -5.87 -7.95
CA GLU A 37 4.09 -6.63 -7.01
C GLU A 37 4.69 -7.99 -6.74
N THR A 38 5.17 -8.22 -5.52
CA THR A 38 5.79 -9.49 -5.17
C THR A 38 4.80 -10.60 -4.87
N GLY A 39 3.59 -10.26 -4.40
CA GLY A 39 2.64 -11.26 -3.95
C GLY A 39 3.18 -12.18 -2.86
N LEU A 40 4.12 -11.76 -2.00
CA LEU A 40 4.75 -12.59 -0.96
C LEU A 40 3.79 -13.60 -0.29
N PHE A 41 2.75 -13.11 0.38
CA PHE A 41 1.78 -13.96 1.09
C PHE A 41 0.78 -14.69 0.19
N LEU A 42 0.74 -14.37 -1.10
CA LEU A 42 -0.04 -15.11 -2.11
C LEU A 42 0.75 -16.30 -2.68
N GLN A 43 2.08 -16.18 -2.72
CA GLN A 43 2.99 -17.14 -3.36
C GLN A 43 3.61 -18.11 -2.35
N TYR A 44 3.84 -17.66 -1.12
CA TYR A 44 4.54 -18.42 -0.10
C TYR A 44 3.66 -18.64 1.14
N PRO A 45 3.83 -19.78 1.84
CA PRO A 45 3.31 -19.95 3.19
C PRO A 45 3.79 -18.84 4.12
N ARG A 46 3.01 -18.54 5.17
CA ARG A 46 3.28 -17.45 6.12
C ARG A 46 4.73 -17.42 6.59
N ASP A 47 5.23 -18.51 7.16
CA ASP A 47 6.56 -18.52 7.78
C ASP A 47 7.69 -18.36 6.76
N GLU A 48 7.49 -18.85 5.54
CA GLU A 48 8.45 -18.64 4.45
C GLU A 48 8.45 -17.19 3.96
N ALA A 49 7.27 -16.58 3.81
CA ALA A 49 7.15 -15.16 3.45
C ALA A 49 7.81 -14.26 4.50
N LEU A 50 7.61 -14.55 5.80
CA LEU A 50 8.23 -13.80 6.90
C LEU A 50 9.76 -13.95 6.88
N ARG A 51 10.27 -15.17 6.70
CA ARG A 51 11.70 -15.41 6.55
C ARG A 51 12.30 -14.64 5.38
N LEU A 52 11.63 -14.63 4.22
CA LEU A 52 12.06 -13.89 3.04
C LEU A 52 12.07 -12.37 3.28
N ILE A 53 11.12 -11.85 4.05
CA ILE A 53 11.12 -10.44 4.45
C ILE A 53 12.37 -10.13 5.26
N GLU A 54 12.63 -10.88 6.33
CA GLU A 54 13.80 -10.69 7.20
C GLU A 54 15.12 -10.78 6.43
N GLU A 55 15.28 -11.78 5.56
CA GLU A 55 16.49 -12.00 4.77
C GLU A 55 16.76 -10.90 3.75
N ARG A 56 15.72 -10.20 3.28
CA ARG A 56 15.83 -9.16 2.24
C ARG A 56 15.90 -7.74 2.80
N LEU A 57 15.68 -7.54 4.11
CA LEU A 57 15.77 -6.21 4.71
C LEU A 57 17.13 -5.57 4.44
N VAL A 58 17.10 -4.33 3.97
CA VAL A 58 18.31 -3.54 3.69
C VAL A 58 18.57 -2.61 4.88
N PRO A 59 19.69 -2.77 5.62
CA PRO A 59 20.00 -1.92 6.75
C PRO A 59 20.01 -0.43 6.39
N GLY A 60 19.33 0.39 7.19
CA GLY A 60 19.24 1.84 6.99
C GLY A 60 18.34 2.28 5.82
N LYS A 61 17.58 1.35 5.23
CA LYS A 61 16.55 1.66 4.23
C LYS A 61 15.17 1.22 4.71
N VAL A 62 14.15 1.91 4.22
CA VAL A 62 12.75 1.51 4.35
C VAL A 62 12.34 0.77 3.08
N MET A 63 12.05 -0.52 3.18
CA MET A 63 11.58 -1.28 2.03
C MET A 63 10.11 -0.97 1.73
N VAL A 64 9.73 -0.90 0.45
CA VAL A 64 8.35 -0.67 0.03
C VAL A 64 7.86 -1.90 -0.73
N GLU A 65 6.97 -2.65 -0.10
CA GLU A 65 6.23 -3.74 -0.72
C GLU A 65 4.87 -3.19 -1.14
N LYS A 66 4.43 -3.50 -2.35
CA LYS A 66 3.07 -3.21 -2.79
C LYS A 66 2.48 -4.46 -3.39
N THR A 67 1.50 -5.02 -2.71
CA THR A 67 0.57 -5.97 -3.29
C THR A 67 -0.84 -5.63 -2.79
N PRO A 68 -1.75 -5.11 -3.63
CA PRO A 68 -3.09 -4.71 -3.19
C PRO A 68 -3.81 -5.83 -2.43
N ARG A 69 -3.65 -7.06 -2.93
CA ARG A 69 -4.28 -8.27 -2.39
C ARG A 69 -3.71 -8.76 -1.05
N HIS A 70 -2.63 -8.18 -0.53
CA HIS A 70 -2.21 -8.43 0.87
C HIS A 70 -3.23 -7.92 1.89
N LEU A 71 -4.27 -7.22 1.46
CA LEU A 71 -5.46 -6.94 2.26
C LEU A 71 -6.00 -8.18 3.02
N GLY A 72 -5.96 -9.37 2.42
CA GLY A 72 -6.40 -10.62 3.06
C GLY A 72 -5.36 -11.26 3.99
N TYR A 73 -4.21 -10.61 4.20
CA TYR A 73 -3.06 -11.12 4.96
C TYR A 73 -2.55 -10.06 5.96
N LEU A 74 -3.40 -9.13 6.35
CA LEU A 74 -3.04 -8.05 7.27
C LEU A 74 -2.70 -8.57 8.66
N ASP A 75 -3.36 -9.63 9.11
CA ASP A 75 -2.99 -10.37 10.31
C ASP A 75 -1.55 -10.89 10.22
N TYR A 76 -1.14 -11.45 9.08
CA TYR A 76 0.22 -11.98 8.91
C TYR A 76 1.25 -10.86 8.93
N ILE A 77 0.95 -9.73 8.29
CA ILE A 77 1.82 -8.55 8.25
C ILE A 77 1.94 -7.94 9.64
N LEU A 78 0.81 -7.69 10.31
CA LEU A 78 0.78 -7.00 11.59
C LEU A 78 1.32 -7.90 12.70
N GLU A 79 1.02 -9.19 12.73
CA GLU A 79 1.55 -10.07 13.80
C GLU A 79 2.97 -10.55 13.52
N GLY A 80 3.35 -10.69 12.25
CA GLY A 80 4.59 -11.35 11.84
C GLY A 80 5.73 -10.41 11.47
N THR A 81 5.49 -9.10 11.37
CA THR A 81 6.53 -8.13 11.00
C THR A 81 6.47 -6.90 11.88
N GLU A 82 7.59 -6.17 11.95
CA GLU A 82 7.63 -4.79 12.48
C GLU A 82 7.20 -3.74 11.45
N GLY A 83 6.67 -4.18 10.30
CA GLY A 83 6.28 -3.33 9.19
C GLY A 83 5.08 -2.45 9.48
N SER A 84 4.96 -1.39 8.68
CA SER A 84 3.80 -0.50 8.66
C SER A 84 2.95 -0.74 7.42
N VAL A 85 1.66 -0.47 7.50
CA VAL A 85 0.70 -0.68 6.41
C VAL A 85 0.12 0.67 6.00
N ILE A 86 0.17 0.98 4.71
CA ILE A 86 -0.64 2.04 4.10
C ILE A 86 -1.79 1.37 3.37
N LEU A 87 -2.97 1.54 3.94
CA LEU A 87 -4.21 0.97 3.44
C LEU A 87 -4.92 2.02 2.56
N MET A 88 -4.84 1.81 1.25
CA MET A 88 -5.37 2.73 0.24
C MET A 88 -6.84 2.42 -0.09
N HIS A 89 -7.67 3.46 0.01
CA HIS A 89 -9.10 3.39 -0.33
C HIS A 89 -9.46 4.40 -1.41
N ARG A 90 -10.56 4.09 -2.09
CA ARG A 90 -11.16 4.97 -3.10
C ARG A 90 -12.65 4.67 -3.16
N ASP A 91 -13.47 5.62 -3.60
CA ASP A 91 -14.89 5.39 -3.77
C ASP A 91 -15.19 4.19 -4.69
N LEU A 92 -16.27 3.47 -4.37
CA LEU A 92 -16.68 2.24 -5.05
C LEU A 92 -16.86 2.47 -6.56
N TYR A 93 -17.57 3.55 -6.93
CA TYR A 93 -17.88 3.85 -8.32
C TYR A 93 -16.62 4.01 -9.17
N SER A 94 -15.67 4.83 -8.71
CA SER A 94 -14.40 5.06 -9.41
C SER A 94 -13.55 3.79 -9.46
N THR A 95 -13.57 2.99 -8.39
CA THR A 95 -12.86 1.71 -8.35
C THR A 95 -13.40 0.74 -9.38
N VAL A 96 -14.72 0.49 -9.39
CA VAL A 96 -15.40 -0.39 -10.36
C VAL A 96 -15.21 0.11 -11.79
N LYS A 97 -15.39 1.42 -12.05
CA LYS A 97 -15.17 2.02 -13.37
C LYS A 97 -13.74 1.80 -13.85
N SER A 98 -12.75 2.10 -13.01
CA SER A 98 -11.33 1.92 -13.32
C SER A 98 -10.96 0.45 -13.55
N TYR A 99 -11.55 -0.45 -12.77
CA TYR A 99 -11.36 -1.89 -12.91
C TYR A 99 -11.91 -2.39 -14.24
N ARG A 100 -13.15 -2.02 -14.60
CA ARG A 100 -13.78 -2.40 -15.88
C ARG A 100 -13.04 -1.88 -17.11
N MET A 101 -12.46 -0.68 -17.04
CA MET A 101 -11.64 -0.15 -18.14
C MET A 101 -10.38 -0.99 -18.39
N ARG A 102 -9.79 -1.58 -17.34
CA ARG A 102 -8.58 -2.40 -17.45
C ARG A 102 -8.87 -3.87 -17.71
N TRP A 103 -9.92 -4.39 -17.07
CA TRP A 103 -10.34 -5.80 -17.11
C TRP A 103 -11.84 -5.87 -17.42
N PRO A 104 -12.24 -5.69 -18.69
CA PRO A 104 -13.65 -5.56 -19.07
C PRO A 104 -14.47 -6.84 -18.86
N ARG A 105 -13.81 -7.99 -18.69
CA ARG A 105 -14.45 -9.30 -18.46
C ARG A 105 -14.69 -9.61 -16.98
N THR A 106 -14.15 -8.82 -16.04
CA THR A 106 -14.35 -9.08 -14.62
C THR A 106 -15.76 -8.63 -14.19
N PRO A 107 -16.56 -9.52 -13.56
CA PRO A 107 -17.87 -9.15 -13.04
C PRO A 107 -17.75 -8.01 -12.01
N PRO A 108 -18.61 -6.96 -12.09
CA PRO A 108 -18.59 -5.85 -11.14
C PRO A 108 -18.74 -6.30 -9.68
N GLU A 109 -19.49 -7.37 -9.44
CA GLU A 109 -19.78 -7.93 -8.12
C GLU A 109 -18.51 -8.38 -7.41
N ASN A 110 -17.53 -8.90 -8.14
CA ASN A 110 -16.23 -9.31 -7.58
C ASN A 110 -15.45 -8.10 -7.06
N VAL A 111 -15.56 -6.95 -7.73
CA VAL A 111 -14.90 -5.71 -7.34
C VAL A 111 -15.62 -5.07 -6.16
N SER A 112 -16.96 -5.04 -6.19
CA SER A 112 -17.78 -4.52 -5.10
C SER A 112 -17.61 -5.33 -3.81
N GLY A 113 -17.57 -6.67 -3.89
CA GLY A 113 -17.31 -7.53 -2.74
C GLY A 113 -15.95 -7.25 -2.10
N LEU A 114 -14.90 -7.16 -2.91
CA LEU A 114 -13.56 -6.80 -2.44
C LEU A 114 -13.51 -5.38 -1.84
N TRP A 115 -14.27 -4.45 -2.40
CA TRP A 115 -14.39 -3.09 -1.87
C TRP A 115 -15.07 -3.06 -0.51
N HIS A 116 -16.19 -3.77 -0.33
CA HIS A 116 -16.86 -3.86 0.96
C HIS A 116 -15.97 -4.49 2.03
N TYR A 117 -15.25 -5.56 1.67
CA TYR A 117 -14.26 -6.18 2.56
C TYR A 117 -13.15 -5.20 2.97
N SER A 118 -12.59 -4.46 2.02
CA SER A 118 -11.58 -3.42 2.30
C SER A 118 -12.11 -2.31 3.20
N HIS A 119 -13.38 -1.92 3.03
CA HIS A 119 -14.01 -0.90 3.85
C HIS A 119 -14.27 -1.40 5.28
N GLN A 120 -14.61 -2.68 5.47
CA GLN A 120 -14.74 -3.27 6.81
C GLN A 120 -13.40 -3.27 7.55
N ILE A 121 -12.35 -3.77 6.89
CA ILE A 121 -10.97 -3.73 7.41
C ILE A 121 -10.55 -2.30 7.79
N GLN A 122 -10.92 -1.32 6.97
CA GLN A 122 -10.64 0.09 7.27
C GLN A 122 -11.23 0.50 8.62
N GLN A 123 -12.51 0.19 8.86
CA GLN A 123 -13.18 0.56 10.10
C GLN A 123 -12.57 -0.15 11.30
N GLU A 124 -12.14 -1.41 11.13
CA GLU A 124 -11.53 -2.21 12.19
C GLU A 124 -10.11 -1.74 12.55
N LEU A 125 -9.31 -1.36 11.55
CA LEU A 125 -7.88 -1.07 11.72
C LEU A 125 -7.53 0.41 11.67
N CYS A 126 -8.49 1.33 11.53
CA CYS A 126 -8.21 2.77 11.42
C CYS A 126 -7.48 3.37 12.64
N HIS A 127 -7.53 2.69 13.79
CA HIS A 127 -6.86 3.09 15.02
C HIS A 127 -5.58 2.29 15.30
N HIS A 128 -5.23 1.32 14.46
CA HIS A 128 -4.04 0.52 14.67
C HIS A 128 -2.78 1.38 14.44
N PRO A 129 -1.80 1.42 15.36
CA PRO A 129 -0.68 2.37 15.29
C PRO A 129 0.26 2.14 14.10
N ARG A 130 0.22 0.94 13.51
CA ARG A 130 0.99 0.58 12.31
C ARG A 130 0.14 0.53 11.04
N VAL A 131 -1.07 1.09 11.05
CA VAL A 131 -1.92 1.21 9.86
C VAL A 131 -2.26 2.67 9.61
N LEU A 132 -1.89 3.18 8.44
CA LEU A 132 -2.35 4.46 7.93
C LEU A 132 -3.41 4.22 6.85
N SER A 133 -4.66 4.57 7.15
CA SER A 133 -5.72 4.60 6.15
C SER A 133 -5.63 5.87 5.33
N MET A 134 -5.57 5.75 4.00
CA MET A 134 -5.51 6.89 3.08
C MET A 134 -6.60 6.81 2.02
N ASP A 135 -7.34 7.91 1.84
CA ASP A 135 -8.28 8.07 0.75
C ASP A 135 -7.59 8.67 -0.48
N TYR A 136 -7.73 8.01 -1.63
CA TYR A 136 -7.15 8.44 -2.90
C TYR A 136 -7.62 9.84 -3.31
N ASN A 137 -8.90 10.15 -3.14
CA ASN A 137 -9.43 11.45 -3.57
C ASN A 137 -8.92 12.58 -2.67
N ALA A 138 -8.75 12.33 -1.37
CA ALA A 138 -8.09 13.23 -0.44
C ALA A 138 -6.61 13.44 -0.81
N LEU A 139 -5.89 12.37 -1.15
CA LEU A 139 -4.50 12.44 -1.64
C LEU A 139 -4.37 13.28 -2.91
N VAL A 140 -5.31 13.17 -3.86
CA VAL A 140 -5.32 14.03 -5.06
C VAL A 140 -5.61 15.49 -4.70
N ARG A 141 -6.58 15.74 -3.82
CA ARG A 141 -7.05 17.09 -3.48
C ARG A 141 -6.04 17.88 -2.67
N ASP A 142 -5.38 17.24 -1.71
CA ASP A 142 -4.33 17.84 -0.88
C ASP A 142 -3.11 16.91 -0.87
N PHE A 143 -2.37 16.97 -1.97
CA PHE A 143 -1.19 16.14 -2.15
C PHE A 143 -0.11 16.44 -1.12
N ASN A 144 0.17 17.72 -0.83
CA ASN A 144 1.24 18.08 0.09
C ASN A 144 0.95 17.63 1.52
N GLY A 145 -0.28 17.83 2.01
CA GLY A 145 -0.68 17.36 3.34
C GLY A 145 -0.62 15.85 3.45
N SER A 146 -1.13 15.13 2.45
CA SER A 146 -1.14 13.67 2.42
C SER A 146 0.27 13.08 2.26
N HIS A 147 1.14 13.72 1.48
CA HIS A 147 2.54 13.33 1.32
C HIS A 147 3.31 13.48 2.64
N LEU A 148 3.15 14.63 3.32
CA LEU A 148 3.75 14.84 4.65
C LEU A 148 3.26 13.79 5.67
N GLN A 149 1.96 13.49 5.66
CA GLN A 149 1.38 12.46 6.54
C GLN A 149 1.99 11.08 6.26
N MET A 150 2.12 10.70 4.99
CA MET A 150 2.69 9.42 4.57
C MET A 150 4.15 9.27 5.03
N LEU A 151 4.99 10.28 4.78
CA LEU A 151 6.39 10.26 5.21
C LEU A 151 6.52 10.22 6.73
N THR A 152 5.75 11.06 7.43
CA THR A 152 5.76 11.11 8.91
C THR A 152 5.37 9.77 9.52
N PHE A 153 4.33 9.13 8.99
CA PHE A 153 3.89 7.81 9.43
C PHE A 153 4.96 6.74 9.23
N CYS A 154 5.69 6.78 8.11
CA CYS A 154 6.81 5.86 7.86
C CYS A 154 8.07 6.22 8.66
N GLY A 155 8.08 7.32 9.41
CA GLY A 155 9.25 7.81 10.13
C GLY A 155 10.35 8.34 9.20
N LEU A 156 9.97 8.81 8.02
CA LEU A 156 10.87 9.41 7.02
C LEU A 156 10.90 10.94 7.19
N PRO A 157 12.05 11.60 6.98
CA PRO A 157 12.11 13.06 6.97
C PRO A 157 11.28 13.62 5.81
N TYR A 158 10.69 14.81 6.01
CA TYR A 158 9.98 15.46 4.92
C TYR A 158 10.97 15.93 3.85
N VAL A 159 10.70 15.54 2.60
CA VAL A 159 11.38 16.03 1.42
C VAL A 159 10.33 16.59 0.47
N PRO A 160 10.51 17.79 -0.12
CA PRO A 160 9.57 18.32 -1.10
C PRO A 160 9.37 17.34 -2.26
N PRO A 161 8.13 17.18 -2.76
CA PRO A 161 7.85 16.24 -3.83
C PRO A 161 8.45 16.70 -5.16
N ILE A 162 8.88 15.73 -5.97
CA ILE A 162 9.36 15.95 -7.33
C ILE A 162 8.18 15.98 -8.34
N PRO A 163 8.31 16.66 -9.49
CA PRO A 163 7.22 16.79 -10.46
C PRO A 163 6.60 15.46 -10.93
N GLU A 164 7.38 14.38 -10.97
CA GLU A 164 6.98 13.07 -11.49
C GLU A 164 5.92 12.36 -10.64
N ILE A 165 5.82 12.72 -9.35
CA ILE A 165 4.86 12.12 -8.41
C ILE A 165 3.65 13.00 -8.13
N LEU A 166 3.61 14.22 -8.69
CA LEU A 166 2.47 15.12 -8.54
C LEU A 166 1.23 14.56 -9.26
N PRO A 167 0.01 14.83 -8.74
CA PRO A 167 -1.21 14.48 -9.45
C PRO A 167 -1.22 15.15 -10.83
N LYS A 168 -1.61 14.38 -11.85
CA LYS A 168 -1.78 14.87 -13.23
C LYS A 168 -3.20 15.35 -13.48
#